data_AF-A0A1H4U8R6-F1
#
_entry.id   AF-A0A1H4U8R6-F1
#
_cell.length_a   1.000
_cell.length_b   1.000
_cell.length_c   1.000
_cell.angle_alpha   90.00
_cell.angle_beta   90.00
_cell.angle_gamma   90.00
#
_symmetry.space_group_name_H-M   'P 1'
#
loop_
_entity.id
_entity.type
_entity.pdbx_description
1 polymer ?
#
loop_
_entity_poly.entity_id
_entity_poly.type
_entity_poly.pdbx_seq_one_letter_code
_entity_poly.pdbx_strand_id
1 'polypeptide(L)' 'MGGSDYKKRLKNLIAAAEKENWTVSKTGGGHWKFVPADKTKDIVHAPATSSDRRGVANVEADLKRSGLEL' A
#
# COMPACT_ATOMS: atom_id res chain seq x y z
N MET A 1 13.60 -12.83 -12.32
CA MET A 1 12.22 -12.91 -11.80
C MET A 1 12.09 -11.89 -10.66
N GLY A 2 11.22 -10.87 -10.75
CA GLY A 2 11.15 -9.88 -9.67
C GLY A 2 10.09 -8.78 -9.74
N GLY A 3 9.51 -8.50 -10.91
CA GLY A 3 8.45 -7.48 -11.04
C GLY A 3 7.01 -8.01 -10.85
N SER A 4 6.80 -9.32 -11.02
CA SER A 4 5.46 -9.93 -11.03
C SER A 4 4.88 -10.12 -9.62
N ASP A 5 5.72 -10.43 -8.64
CA ASP A 5 5.30 -10.66 -7.25
C ASP A 5 4.93 -9.35 -6.56
N TYR A 6 5.63 -8.25 -6.88
CA TYR A 6 5.31 -6.90 -6.43
C TYR A 6 3.89 -6.50 -6.80
N LYS A 7 3.55 -6.62 -8.09
CA LYS A 7 2.22 -6.22 -8.60
C LYS A 7 1.12 -7.05 -7.97
N LYS A 8 1.35 -8.35 -7.72
CA LYS A 8 0.40 -9.22 -7.04
C LYS A 8 0.19 -8.81 -5.58
N ARG A 9 1.28 -8.60 -4.81
CA ARG A 9 1.20 -8.14 -3.43
C ARG A 9 0.51 -6.79 -3.32
N LEU A 10 0.93 -5.81 -4.13
CA LEU A 10 0.31 -4.49 -4.13
C LEU A 10 -1.18 -4.57 -4.47
N LYS A 11 -1.60 -5.38 -5.45
CA LYS A 11 -3.02 -5.59 -5.74
C LYS A 11 -3.77 -6.16 -4.53
N ASN A 12 -3.19 -7.12 -3.82
CA ASN A 12 -3.81 -7.68 -2.61
C ASN A 12 -3.92 -6.62 -1.50
N LEU A 13 -2.88 -5.79 -1.30
CA LEU A 13 -2.91 -4.68 -0.34
C LEU A 13 -4.01 -3.67 -0.69
N ILE A 14 -4.15 -3.32 -1.98
CA ILE A 14 -5.20 -2.41 -2.46
C ILE A 14 -6.58 -3.02 -2.20
N ALA A 15 -6.79 -4.30 -2.53
CA ALA A 15 -8.07 -4.97 -2.29
C ALA A 15 -8.44 -5.06 -0.80
N ALA A 16 -7.45 -5.34 0.07
CA ALA A 16 -7.65 -5.35 1.52
C ALA A 16 -7.99 -3.94 2.04
N ALA A 17 -7.27 -2.92 1.58
CA ALA A 17 -7.51 -1.53 1.90
C ALA A 17 -8.92 -1.08 1.48
N GLU A 18 -9.33 -1.35 0.25
CA GLU A 18 -10.67 -1.04 -0.25
C GLU A 18 -11.77 -1.75 0.57
N LYS A 19 -11.54 -3.01 0.98
CA LYS A 19 -12.47 -3.76 1.84
C LYS A 19 -12.65 -3.11 3.22
N GLU A 20 -11.59 -2.50 3.74
CA GLU A 20 -11.60 -1.75 5.00
C GLU A 20 -12.06 -0.29 4.85
N ASN A 21 -12.65 0.08 3.70
CA ASN A 21 -13.05 1.46 3.34
C ASN A 21 -11.88 2.45 3.24
N TRP A 22 -10.67 1.98 2.95
CA TRP A 22 -9.55 2.88 2.68
C TRP A 22 -9.61 3.39 1.24
N THR A 23 -9.34 4.68 1.08
CA THR A 23 -9.21 5.31 -0.23
C THR A 23 -7.79 5.13 -0.74
N VAL A 24 -7.64 4.42 -1.86
CA VAL A 24 -6.36 4.23 -2.53
C VAL A 24 -6.28 5.16 -3.75
N SER A 25 -5.20 5.93 -3.88
CA SER A 25 -5.00 6.84 -5.02
C SER A 25 -3.54 6.91 -5.45
N LYS A 26 -3.28 7.12 -6.75
CA LYS A 26 -1.93 7.40 -7.24
C LYS A 26 -1.63 8.89 -7.13
N THR A 27 -0.44 9.22 -6.63
CA THR A 27 0.12 10.57 -6.67
C THR A 27 0.77 10.82 -8.04
N GLY A 28 0.96 12.10 -8.40
CA GLY A 28 1.55 12.49 -9.69
C GLY A 28 2.97 11.95 -9.94
N GLY A 29 3.70 11.54 -8.89
CA GLY A 29 5.01 10.89 -8.99
C GLY A 29 4.95 9.36 -9.17
N GLY A 30 3.76 8.79 -9.36
CA GLY A 30 3.53 7.36 -9.50
C GLY A 30 3.36 6.60 -8.19
N HIS A 31 3.67 7.20 -7.04
CA HIS A 31 3.46 6.56 -5.73
C HIS A 31 1.98 6.33 -5.46
N TRP A 32 1.66 5.30 -4.70
CA TRP A 32 0.33 5.04 -4.19
C TRP A 32 0.17 5.65 -2.80
N LYS A 33 -1.01 6.17 -2.53
CA LYS A 33 -1.41 6.74 -1.26
C LYS A 33 -2.60 5.94 -0.76
N PHE A 34 -2.51 5.44 0.46
CA PHE A 34 -3.56 4.71 1.17
C PHE A 34 -4.07 5.62 2.28
N VAL A 35 -5.31 6.07 2.15
CA VAL A 35 -5.96 6.96 3.11
C VAL A 35 -7.02 6.15 3.84
N PRO A 36 -6.87 5.87 5.14
CA PRO A 36 -7.90 5.19 5.91
C PRO A 36 -9.17 6.06 5.99
N ALA A 37 -10.34 5.42 6.03
CA ALA A 37 -11.59 6.12 6.37
C ALA A 37 -11.57 6.64 7.82
N ASP A 38 -10.92 5.88 8.70
CA ASP A 38 -10.71 6.27 10.08
C ASP A 38 -9.56 7.27 10.16
N LYS A 39 -9.87 8.52 10.50
CA LYS A 39 -8.90 9.62 10.59
C LYS A 39 -7.94 9.51 11.78
N THR A 40 -8.12 8.53 12.65
CA THR A 40 -7.17 8.22 13.73
C THR A 40 -6.00 7.37 13.24
N LYS A 41 -6.12 6.75 12.07
CA LYS A 41 -5.10 5.92 11.44
C LYS A 41 -4.21 6.76 10.52
N ASP A 42 -2.92 6.44 10.50
CA ASP A 42 -1.94 7.15 9.68
C ASP A 42 -2.05 6.80 8.18
N ILE A 43 -1.85 7.82 7.34
CA ILE A 43 -1.86 7.68 5.88
C ILE A 43 -0.55 7.03 5.44
N VAL A 44 -0.65 5.98 4.63
CA VAL A 44 0.53 5.26 4.14
C VAL A 44 0.83 5.61 2.69
N HIS A 45 2.11 5.84 2.39
CA HIS A 45 2.61 6.09 1.05
C HIS A 45 3.44 4.90 0.57
N ALA A 46 3.05 4.31 -0.56
CA ALA A 46 3.80 3.23 -1.19
C ALA A 46 4.44 3.68 -2.51
N PRO A 47 5.71 3.34 -2.79
CA PRO A 47 6.35 3.67 -4.07
C PRO A 47 5.67 2.96 -5.25
N ALA A 48 5.81 3.51 -6.46
CA ALA A 48 5.29 2.89 -7.69
C ALA A 48 6.19 1.76 -8.20
N THR A 49 7.49 1.93 -7.95
CA THR A 49 8.57 1.27 -8.66
C THR A 49 8.90 -0.06 -8.01
N SER A 50 8.62 -1.13 -8.76
CA SER A 50 8.78 -2.53 -8.35
C SER A 50 10.23 -3.02 -8.20
N SER A 51 11.23 -2.16 -8.44
CA SER A 51 12.65 -2.56 -8.36
C SER A 51 13.15 -2.70 -6.93
N ASP A 52 12.45 -2.13 -5.95
CA ASP A 52 12.90 -2.14 -4.57
C ASP A 52 12.16 -3.19 -3.75
N ARG A 53 12.75 -4.39 -3.66
CA ARG A 53 12.21 -5.48 -2.83
C ARG A 53 12.04 -5.09 -1.36
N ARG A 54 12.86 -4.15 -0.86
CA ARG A 54 12.75 -3.62 0.51
C ARG A 54 11.59 -2.63 0.66
N GLY A 55 11.26 -1.88 -0.39
CA GLY A 55 10.14 -0.96 -0.41
C GLY A 55 8.80 -1.62 -0.09
N VAL A 56 8.55 -2.83 -0.61
CA VAL A 56 7.30 -3.57 -0.33
C VAL A 56 7.18 -3.95 1.14
N ALA A 57 8.23 -4.51 1.73
CA ALA A 57 8.20 -4.96 3.11
C ALA A 57 7.98 -3.79 4.07
N ASN A 58 8.57 -2.63 3.76
CA ASN A 58 8.33 -1.40 4.53
C ASN A 58 6.89 -0.92 4.40
N VAL A 59 6.32 -0.91 3.18
CA VAL A 59 4.91 -0.54 2.96
C VAL A 59 3.95 -1.48 3.68
N GLU A 60 4.21 -2.79 3.60
CA GLU A 60 3.39 -3.81 4.27
C GLU A 60 3.43 -3.61 5.80
N ALA A 61 4.61 -3.32 6.35
CA ALA A 61 4.77 -3.01 7.77
C ALA A 61 4.07 -1.69 8.16
N ASP A 62 4.15 -0.66 7.33
CA ASP A 62 3.49 0.63 7.55
C ASP A 62 1.96 0.48 7.51
N LEU A 63 1.42 -0.21 6.50
CA LEU A 63 -0.01 -0.51 6.40
C LEU A 63 -0.50 -1.29 7.62
N LYS A 64 0.24 -2.31 8.04
CA LYS A 64 -0.09 -3.08 9.25
C LYS A 64 -0.06 -2.22 10.51
N ARG A 65 0.89 -1.29 10.64
CA ARG A 65 0.97 -0.34 11.76
C ARG A 65 -0.17 0.67 11.75
N SER A 66 -0.56 1.14 10.57
CA SER A 66 -1.74 1.98 10.41
C SER A 66 -3.05 1.22 10.63
N GLY A 67 -2.98 -0.08 10.93
CA GLY A 67 -4.14 -0.88 11.31
C GLY A 67 -4.93 -1.39 10.13
N LEU A 68 -4.29 -1.63 8.99
CA LEU A 68 -4.84 -2.46 7.92
C LEU A 68 -4.61 -3.93 8.27
N GLU A 69 -5.68 -4.71 8.36
CA GLU A 69 -5.56 -6.16 8.53
C GLU A 69 -5.25 -6.83 7.18
N LEU A 70 -4.06 -7.45 7.10
CA LEU A 70 -3.49 -8.08 5.91
C LEU A 70 -3.50 -9.60 5.96
#